data_AF-L7FD03-F1
#
_entry.id   AF-L7FD03-F1
#
_cell.length_a   1.000
_cell.length_b   1.000
_cell.length_c   1.000
_cell.angle_alpha   90.00
_cell.angle_beta   90.00
_cell.angle_gamma   90.00
#
_symmetry.space_group_name_H-M   'P 1'
#
loop_
_entity.id
_entity.type
_entity.pdbx_description
1 polymer ?
#
loop_
_entity_poly.entity_id
_entity_poly.type
_entity_poly.pdbx_seq_one_letter_code
_entity_poly.pdbx_strand_id
1 'polypeptide(L)'
;MSARPSIPTLNTPEHHFGAMFLILMTRSPDDETLRAALRLAENAAVAAWALRPEELITLTVEQYRQLLDYIAASEVFDLALFLGGDRKQIRTLMDYIAGVMAEVHARYPSPNPQP
;
A
#
# COMPACT_ATOMS: atom_id res chain seq x y z
N MET A 1 -9.19 10.44 -32.51
CA MET A 1 -9.39 9.76 -31.21
C MET A 1 -8.07 9.82 -30.47
N SER A 2 -7.94 10.65 -29.43
CA SER A 2 -6.72 10.66 -28.60
C SER A 2 -6.64 9.34 -27.83
N ALA A 3 -5.55 8.61 -28.01
CA ALA A 3 -5.24 7.47 -27.14
C ALA A 3 -5.14 8.01 -25.71
N ARG A 4 -5.94 7.46 -24.79
CA ARG A 4 -5.73 7.72 -23.36
C ARG A 4 -4.30 7.26 -23.03
N PRO A 5 -3.47 8.09 -22.39
CA PRO A 5 -2.18 7.62 -21.92
C PRO A 5 -2.42 6.42 -21.01
N SER A 6 -1.85 5.28 -21.39
CA SER A 6 -1.83 4.08 -20.55
C SER A 6 -1.11 4.43 -19.25
N ILE A 7 -1.77 4.21 -18.11
CA ILE A 7 -1.14 4.36 -16.80
C ILE A 7 0.05 3.40 -16.77
N PRO A 8 1.29 3.88 -16.59
CA PRO A 8 2.43 2.98 -16.47
C PRO A 8 2.24 2.10 -15.24
N THR A 9 2.21 0.78 -15.43
CA THR A 9 2.14 -0.17 -14.32
C THR A 9 3.47 -0.14 -13.57
N LEU A 10 3.44 0.18 -12.28
CA LEU A 10 4.60 -0.01 -11.41
C LEU A 10 4.64 -1.48 -10.99
N ASN A 11 5.63 -2.22 -11.47
CA ASN A 11 5.82 -3.60 -11.05
C ASN A 11 6.33 -3.65 -9.62
N THR A 12 5.67 -4.44 -8.77
CA THR A 12 6.17 -4.76 -7.43
C THR A 12 7.59 -5.32 -7.54
N PRO A 13 8.57 -4.81 -6.78
CA PRO A 13 9.94 -5.31 -6.84
C PRO A 13 10.06 -6.79 -6.45
N GLU A 14 10.97 -7.54 -7.09
CA GLU A 14 11.19 -8.98 -6.79
C GLU A 14 11.49 -9.25 -5.31
N HIS A 15 12.19 -8.33 -4.64
CA HIS A 15 12.53 -8.46 -3.24
C HIS A 15 11.30 -8.37 -2.30
N HIS A 16 10.20 -7.72 -2.72
CA HIS A 16 8.95 -7.74 -1.95
C HIS A 16 8.32 -9.14 -1.95
N PHE A 17 8.35 -9.85 -3.08
CA PHE A 17 7.86 -11.23 -3.13
C PHE A 17 8.69 -12.15 -2.23
N GLY A 18 10.01 -11.98 -2.24
CA GLY A 18 10.91 -12.68 -1.30
C GLY A 18 10.58 -12.37 0.16
N ALA A 19 10.37 -11.11 0.50
CA ALA A 19 9.99 -10.69 1.86
C ALA A 19 8.62 -11.27 2.28
N MET A 20 7.61 -11.19 1.42
CA MET A 20 6.29 -11.78 1.67
C MET A 20 6.36 -13.29 1.85
N PHE A 21 7.18 -13.99 1.07
CA PHE A 21 7.42 -15.42 1.26
C PHE A 21 8.05 -15.71 2.63
N LEU A 22 9.06 -14.95 3.04
CA LEU A 22 9.68 -15.09 4.37
C LEU A 22 8.68 -14.80 5.50
N ILE A 23 7.82 -13.79 5.35
CA ILE A 23 6.75 -13.48 6.30
C ILE A 23 5.79 -14.66 6.44
N LEU A 24 5.33 -15.23 5.32
CA LEU A 24 4.45 -16.41 5.32
C LEU A 24 5.10 -17.60 6.03
N MET A 25 6.36 -17.89 5.73
CA MET A 25 7.11 -18.98 6.38
C MET A 25 7.29 -18.74 7.88
N THR A 26 7.58 -17.51 8.28
CA THR A 26 7.87 -17.16 9.69
C THR A 26 6.61 -17.12 10.54
N ARG A 27 5.52 -16.54 10.01
CA ARG A 27 4.26 -16.40 10.75
C ARG A 27 3.38 -17.64 10.65
N SER A 28 3.53 -18.42 9.58
CA SER A 28 2.75 -19.64 9.31
C SER A 28 1.25 -19.47 9.60
N PRO A 29 0.59 -18.44 9.02
CA PRO A 29 -0.83 -18.19 9.28
C PRO A 29 -1.68 -19.31 8.70
N ASP A 30 -2.80 -19.62 9.36
CA ASP A 30 -3.83 -20.43 8.73
C ASP A 30 -4.54 -19.66 7.60
N ASP A 31 -5.30 -20.39 6.79
CA ASP A 31 -6.03 -19.84 5.64
C ASP A 31 -6.99 -18.71 6.04
N GLU A 32 -7.62 -18.81 7.21
CA GLU A 32 -8.58 -17.81 7.68
C GLU A 32 -7.87 -16.50 8.01
N THR A 33 -6.79 -16.59 8.79
CA THR A 33 -5.93 -15.46 9.18
C THR A 33 -5.31 -14.81 7.94
N LEU A 34 -4.82 -15.61 7.00
CA LEU A 34 -4.24 -15.12 5.76
C LEU A 34 -5.28 -14.33 4.96
N ARG A 35 -6.48 -14.88 4.75
CA ARG A 35 -7.57 -14.19 4.04
C ARG A 35 -8.05 -12.94 4.78
N ALA A 36 -8.09 -12.98 6.11
CA ALA A 36 -8.48 -11.84 6.92
C ALA A 36 -7.45 -10.70 6.81
N ALA A 37 -6.15 -11.03 6.87
CA ALA A 37 -5.07 -10.06 6.69
C ALA A 37 -5.08 -9.42 5.30
N LEU A 38 -5.25 -10.21 4.24
CA LEU A 38 -5.36 -9.68 2.88
C LEU A 38 -6.54 -8.69 2.74
N ARG A 39 -7.72 -9.07 3.24
CA ARG A 39 -8.88 -8.16 3.25
C ARG A 39 -8.65 -6.92 4.10
N LEU A 40 -7.97 -7.05 5.24
CA LEU A 40 -7.66 -5.91 6.10
C LEU A 40 -6.73 -4.93 5.37
N ALA A 41 -5.68 -5.43 4.73
CA ALA A 41 -4.74 -4.64 3.93
C ALA A 41 -5.43 -3.91 2.78
N GLU A 42 -6.25 -4.62 2.01
CA GLU A 42 -7.00 -4.01 0.89
C GLU A 42 -7.95 -2.90 1.37
N ASN A 43 -8.72 -3.16 2.43
CA ASN A 43 -9.65 -2.18 2.98
C ASN A 43 -8.92 -0.99 3.59
N ALA A 44 -7.80 -1.21 4.29
CA ALA A 44 -6.99 -0.15 4.85
C ALA A 44 -6.34 0.72 3.77
N ALA A 45 -5.87 0.12 2.66
CA ALA A 45 -5.32 0.86 1.52
C ALA A 45 -6.37 1.77 0.88
N VAL A 46 -7.60 1.27 0.69
CA VAL A 46 -8.72 2.08 0.17
C VAL A 46 -9.12 3.18 1.15
N ALA A 47 -9.15 2.89 2.46
CA ALA A 47 -9.47 3.89 3.48
C ALA A 47 -8.38 4.98 3.57
N ALA A 48 -7.11 4.59 3.53
CA ALA A 48 -5.97 5.51 3.59
C ALA A 48 -5.93 6.42 2.35
N TRP A 49 -6.32 5.91 1.18
CA TRP A 49 -6.47 6.73 -0.02
C TRP A 49 -7.42 7.92 0.19
N ALA A 50 -8.50 7.75 0.96
CA ALA A 50 -9.42 8.85 1.26
C ALA A 50 -8.78 9.96 2.11
N LEU A 51 -7.71 9.65 2.85
CA LEU A 51 -6.98 10.56 3.75
C LEU A 51 -5.61 10.99 3.22
N ARG A 52 -5.28 10.61 1.98
CA ARG A 52 -3.98 10.89 1.36
C ARG A 52 -3.56 12.36 1.49
N PRO A 53 -2.24 12.65 1.51
CA PRO A 53 -1.72 14.00 1.37
C PRO A 53 -2.29 14.73 0.14
N GLU A 54 -2.53 16.04 0.25
CA GLU A 54 -3.08 16.86 -0.84
C GLU A 54 -2.19 16.79 -2.09
N GLU A 55 -0.89 16.61 -1.92
CA GLU A 55 0.07 16.52 -3.00
C GLU A 55 -0.05 15.22 -3.80
N LEU A 56 -0.70 14.19 -3.23
CA LEU A 56 -1.06 12.95 -3.91
C LEU A 56 -2.49 12.98 -4.49
N ILE A 57 -3.18 14.13 -4.45
CA ILE A 57 -4.57 14.26 -4.95
C ILE A 57 -4.70 13.97 -6.45
N THR A 58 -3.61 14.16 -7.19
CA THR A 58 -3.53 13.96 -8.64
C THR A 58 -3.46 12.49 -9.05
N LEU A 59 -3.10 11.60 -8.13
CA LEU A 59 -3.10 10.16 -8.39
C LEU A 59 -4.54 9.65 -8.51
N THR A 60 -4.73 8.62 -9.33
CA THR A 60 -5.93 7.79 -9.21
C THR A 60 -5.77 6.81 -8.04
N VAL A 61 -6.88 6.23 -7.57
CA VAL A 61 -6.85 5.15 -6.56
C VAL A 61 -5.89 4.04 -7.00
N GLU A 62 -5.91 3.67 -8.28
CA GLU A 62 -5.07 2.62 -8.84
C GLU A 62 -3.59 2.99 -8.79
N GLN A 63 -3.24 4.22 -9.18
CA GLN A 63 -1.85 4.69 -9.12
C GLN A 63 -1.33 4.78 -7.68
N TYR A 64 -2.19 5.19 -6.74
CA TYR A 64 -1.83 5.17 -5.33
C TYR A 64 -1.60 3.76 -4.81
N ARG A 65 -2.45 2.80 -5.19
CA ARG A 65 -2.27 1.40 -4.81
C ARG A 65 -1.00 0.81 -5.40
N GLN A 66 -0.73 1.06 -6.68
CA GLN A 66 0.51 0.64 -7.32
C GLN A 66 1.75 1.23 -6.64
N LEU A 67 1.68 2.50 -6.23
CA LEU A 67 2.75 3.13 -5.47
C LEU A 67 2.91 2.47 -4.10
N LEU A 68 1.82 2.23 -3.37
CA LEU A 68 1.84 1.55 -2.07
C LEU A 68 2.43 0.14 -2.17
N ASP A 69 1.99 -0.64 -3.15
CA ASP A 69 2.49 -2.00 -3.38
C ASP A 69 3.98 -1.99 -3.74
N TYR A 70 4.42 -0.98 -4.50
CA TYR A 70 5.81 -0.80 -4.87
C TYR A 70 6.72 -0.47 -3.68
N ILE A 71 6.23 0.29 -2.69
CA ILE A 71 7.07 0.80 -1.59
C ILE A 71 6.98 -0.01 -0.30
N ALA A 72 5.85 -0.67 -0.02
CA ALA A 72 5.58 -1.23 1.31
C ALA A 72 4.65 -2.45 1.31
N ALA A 73 4.49 -3.16 0.18
CA ALA A 73 3.61 -4.34 0.12
C ALA A 73 3.91 -5.36 1.23
N SER A 74 5.19 -5.67 1.46
CA SER A 74 5.61 -6.63 2.47
C SER A 74 5.26 -6.20 3.89
N GLU A 75 5.49 -4.93 4.22
CA GLU A 75 5.30 -4.38 5.55
C GLU A 75 3.82 -4.20 5.89
N VAL A 76 3.03 -3.74 4.92
CA VAL A 76 1.56 -3.68 5.06
C VAL A 76 1.00 -5.08 5.30
N PHE A 77 1.48 -6.07 4.54
CA PHE A 77 1.07 -7.46 4.71
C PHE A 77 1.49 -8.04 6.06
N ASP A 78 2.73 -7.81 6.49
CA ASP A 78 3.26 -8.26 7.78
C ASP A 78 2.46 -7.68 8.95
N LEU A 79 2.16 -6.37 8.89
CA LEU A 79 1.34 -5.71 9.90
C LEU A 79 -0.11 -6.21 9.88
N ALA A 80 -0.70 -6.43 8.71
CA ALA A 80 -2.05 -7.00 8.62
C ALA A 80 -2.14 -8.39 9.26
N LEU A 81 -1.10 -9.22 9.07
CA LEU A 81 -0.98 -10.51 9.76
C LEU A 81 -0.76 -10.35 11.26
N PHE A 82 0.01 -9.36 11.69
CA PHE A 82 0.23 -9.08 13.12
C PHE A 82 -1.07 -8.71 13.83
N LEU A 83 -1.92 -7.95 13.16
CA LEU A 83 -3.23 -7.56 13.64
C LEU A 83 -4.27 -8.71 13.51
N GLY A 84 -3.85 -9.90 13.07
CA GLY A 84 -4.72 -11.07 12.89
C GLY A 84 -5.82 -10.85 11.84
N GLY A 85 -5.66 -9.88 10.95
CA GLY A 85 -6.73 -9.45 10.05
C GLY A 85 -7.97 -8.88 10.77
N ASP A 86 -7.84 -8.46 12.05
CA ASP A 86 -8.97 -7.89 12.79
C ASP A 86 -9.41 -6.56 12.16
N ARG A 87 -10.60 -6.55 11.57
CA ARG A 87 -11.22 -5.35 11.00
C ARG A 87 -11.33 -4.18 11.98
N LYS A 88 -11.37 -4.43 13.28
CA LYS A 88 -11.39 -3.36 14.29
C LYS A 88 -10.07 -2.58 14.32
N GLN A 89 -9.00 -3.19 13.85
CA GLN A 89 -7.66 -2.60 13.74
C GLN A 89 -7.41 -1.92 12.38
N ILE A 90 -8.43 -1.78 11.53
CA ILE A 90 -8.29 -1.13 10.21
C ILE A 90 -7.68 0.26 10.33
N ARG A 91 -8.01 1.01 11.39
CA ARG A 91 -7.44 2.35 11.63
C ARG A 91 -5.93 2.29 11.83
N THR A 92 -5.43 1.32 12.59
CA THR A 92 -4.00 1.12 12.83
C THR A 92 -3.25 0.90 11.50
N LEU A 93 -3.77 0.04 10.63
CA LEU A 93 -3.15 -0.24 9.35
C LEU A 93 -3.28 0.94 8.36
N MET A 94 -4.42 1.64 8.40
CA MET A 94 -4.66 2.86 7.63
C MET A 94 -3.68 3.97 8.01
N ASP A 95 -3.48 4.20 9.32
CA ASP A 95 -2.56 5.22 9.84
C ASP A 95 -1.12 4.90 9.46
N TYR A 96 -0.72 3.61 9.50
CA TYR A 96 0.58 3.14 9.00
C TYR A 96 0.77 3.47 7.52
N ILE A 97 -0.20 3.09 6.67
CA ILE A 97 -0.16 3.35 5.22
C ILE A 97 -0.07 4.86 4.94
N ALA A 98 -0.87 5.68 5.64
CA ALA A 98 -0.84 7.13 5.49
C ALA A 98 0.53 7.71 5.85
N GLY A 99 1.16 7.21 6.92
CA GLY A 99 2.51 7.59 7.32
C GLY A 99 3.57 7.26 6.27
N VAL A 100 3.53 6.05 5.72
CA VAL A 100 4.43 5.61 4.63
C VAL A 100 4.31 6.54 3.41
N MET A 101 3.09 6.86 3.00
CA MET A 101 2.87 7.73 1.83
C MET A 101 3.32 9.17 2.09
N ALA A 102 3.13 9.68 3.31
CA ALA A 102 3.63 10.98 3.72
C ALA A 102 5.17 11.04 3.70
N GLU A 103 5.84 9.98 4.15
CA GLU A 103 7.31 9.89 4.11
C GLU A 103 7.85 9.85 2.68
N VAL A 104 7.23 9.06 1.79
CA VAL A 104 7.60 9.04 0.37
C VAL A 104 7.47 10.42 -0.25
N HIS A 105 6.38 11.13 0.03
CA HIS A 105 6.20 12.49 -0.45
C HIS A 105 7.28 13.44 0.10
N ALA A 106 7.58 13.38 1.40
CA ALA A 106 8.60 14.21 2.01
C ALA A 106 10.01 13.96 1.41
N ARG A 107 10.29 12.72 1.00
CA ARG A 107 11.58 12.33 0.42
C ARG A 107 11.70 12.63 -1.08
N TYR A 108 10.58 12.60 -1.80
CA TYR A 108 10.50 12.85 -3.23
C TYR A 108 9.41 13.90 -3.51
N PRO A 109 9.64 15.18 -3.13
CA PRO A 109 8.67 16.23 -3.39
C PRO A 109 8.48 16.39 -4.90
N SER A 110 7.23 16.65 -5.31
CA SER A 110 6.91 16.90 -6.72
C SER A 110 7.84 17.99 -7.27
N PRO A 111 8.48 17.77 -8.43
CA PRO A 111 9.30 18.81 -9.03
C PRO A 111 8.41 20.04 -9.24
N ASN A 112 8.86 21.20 -8.75
CA ASN A 112 8.16 22.46 -8.94
C ASN A 112 7.83 22.61 -10.43
N PRO A 113 6.57 22.88 -10.82
CA PRO A 113 6.30 23.26 -12.20
C PRO A 113 7.12 24.51 -12.48
N GLN A 114 8.18 24.37 -13.28
CA GLN A 114 8.93 25.53 -13.75
C GLN A 114 7.95 26.38 -14.59
N PRO A 115 7.90 27.70 -14.36
CA PRO A 115 7.01 28.62 -15.06
C PRO A 115 7.31 28.71 -16.56
#